data_AF-A0A353SZK5-F1
#
_entry.id   AF-A0A353SZK5-F1
#
_cell.length_a   1.000
_cell.length_b   1.000
_cell.length_c   1.000
_cell.angle_alpha   90.00
_cell.angle_beta   90.00
_cell.angle_gamma   90.00
#
_symmetry.space_group_name_H-M   'P 1'
#
loop_
_entity.id
_entity.type
_entity.pdbx_description
1 polymer ?
#
loop_
_entity_poly.entity_id
_entity_poly.type
_entity_poly.pdbx_seq_one_letter_code
_entity_poly.pdbx_strand_id
1 'polypeptide(L)'
;MKGATFQLIATGYQKDHSIVLHPLHLIWHGAGFALPKEHQKFFIISVIQAKVSYILLDILFEENLYVQLQEVEIQLPLLSLVDKSTSVVYPILECLLGDKLTAFAPHTTGIQFGKSKELEIAKQLFDVAALFDISENIRLVTATHDAIASKELAYRGLNELNTQDVLLDTFNTACLIGTRGNLQAVGEYQELVDGISKLRGFIYSGNFSPDSAILCASKAATLAALILKQENTIIRFEKGLDLSAWNIPNPNYNKLNKLKKTNPEAFFFFYRALETLGQIEN
;
A
#
# COMPACT_ATOMS: atom_id res chain seq x y z
N MET A 1 9.87 32.22 5.65
CA MET A 1 10.61 31.05 6.18
C MET A 1 10.10 30.78 7.58
N LYS A 2 9.19 29.82 7.74
CA LYS A 2 8.76 29.30 9.04
C LYS A 2 9.42 27.94 9.18
N GLY A 3 10.46 27.83 10.00
CA GLY A 3 10.97 26.52 10.39
C GLY A 3 9.93 25.85 11.28
N ALA A 4 9.51 24.63 10.94
CA ALA A 4 8.73 23.81 11.83
C ALA A 4 9.68 23.15 12.82
N THR A 5 9.54 23.49 14.10
CA THR A 5 10.24 22.81 15.20
C THR A 5 9.37 21.64 15.64
N PHE A 6 9.79 20.42 15.36
CA PHE A 6 9.16 19.22 15.91
C PHE A 6 9.92 18.81 17.18
N GLN A 7 9.23 18.80 18.31
CA GLN A 7 9.79 18.41 19.61
C GLN A 7 9.24 17.03 19.96
N LEU A 8 10.05 15.98 19.79
CA LEU A 8 9.70 14.65 20.27
C LEU A 8 10.02 14.59 21.77
N ILE A 9 9.01 14.73 22.63
CA ILE A 9 9.16 14.59 24.08
C ILE A 9 8.89 13.13 24.44
N ALA A 10 9.95 12.34 24.60
CA ALA A 10 9.88 11.03 25.24
C ALA A 10 10.25 11.20 26.72
N THR A 11 9.24 11.28 27.60
CA THR A 11 9.46 11.21 29.06
C THR A 11 9.26 9.78 29.54
N GLY A 12 10.35 9.10 29.87
CA GLY A 12 10.32 7.85 30.64
C GLY A 12 10.65 8.12 32.11
N TYR A 13 9.78 7.69 33.02
CA TYR A 13 10.03 7.69 34.47
C TYR A 13 10.47 6.30 34.94
N GLN A 14 11.31 6.24 35.97
CA GLN A 14 12.21 5.11 36.26
C GLN A 14 11.77 4.27 37.46
N LYS A 15 11.78 2.93 37.31
CA LYS A 15 12.43 2.03 38.26
C LYS A 15 12.77 0.70 37.57
N ASP A 16 14.07 0.45 37.45
CA ASP A 16 14.75 -0.76 36.98
C ASP A 16 14.54 -1.19 35.52
N HIS A 17 15.64 -1.09 34.73
CA HIS A 17 15.83 -1.52 33.34
C HIS A 17 15.25 -0.60 32.23
N SER A 18 15.85 0.58 32.03
CA SER A 18 15.45 1.53 30.97
C SER A 18 16.32 1.48 29.71
N ILE A 19 15.63 1.56 28.57
CA ILE A 19 16.14 2.05 27.28
C ILE A 19 16.44 3.55 27.43
N VAL A 20 17.63 3.99 27.02
CA VAL A 20 18.00 5.42 26.99
C VAL A 20 17.68 5.96 25.59
N LEU A 21 16.68 6.82 25.48
CA LEU A 21 16.43 7.62 24.28
C LEU A 21 16.88 9.06 24.57
N HIS A 22 17.92 9.52 23.89
CA HIS A 22 18.36 10.91 23.99
C HIS A 22 17.39 11.82 23.22
N PRO A 23 17.00 12.99 23.76
CA PRO A 23 16.20 13.95 23.02
C PRO A 23 16.98 14.44 21.79
N LEU A 24 16.40 14.26 20.62
CA LEU A 24 16.97 14.72 19.35
C LEU A 24 16.28 16.03 18.95
N HIS A 25 17.08 17.08 18.81
CA HIS A 25 16.67 18.32 18.14
C HIS A 25 17.00 18.19 16.65
N LEU A 26 15.96 17.96 15.83
CA LEU A 26 16.10 17.89 14.38
C LEU A 26 15.78 19.26 13.79
N ILE A 27 16.78 19.88 13.17
CA ILE A 27 16.62 21.13 12.42
C ILE A 27 17.07 20.88 10.99
N TRP A 28 16.10 20.68 10.09
CA TRP A 28 16.39 20.52 8.67
C TRP A 28 16.58 21.88 8.00
N HIS A 29 17.70 22.05 7.31
CA HIS A 29 18.00 23.19 6.46
C HIS A 29 18.30 22.66 5.05
N GLY A 30 17.32 22.62 4.16
CA GLY A 30 17.54 22.12 2.81
C GLY A 30 16.70 22.83 1.75
N ALA A 31 17.38 23.35 0.74
CA ALA A 31 16.81 23.63 -0.58
C ALA A 31 17.55 22.68 -1.54
N GLY A 32 16.87 21.64 -2.03
CA GLY A 32 17.45 20.66 -2.95
C GLY A 32 16.43 19.64 -3.45
N PHE A 33 16.64 19.10 -4.66
CA PHE A 33 15.79 18.12 -5.35
C PHE A 33 15.87 16.68 -4.80
N ALA A 34 16.58 16.46 -3.69
CA ALA A 34 16.69 15.14 -3.07
C ALA A 34 15.56 14.91 -2.06
N LEU A 35 15.00 13.68 -2.02
CA LEU A 35 14.00 13.26 -1.03
C LEU A 35 14.47 13.61 0.40
N PRO A 36 13.76 14.49 1.13
CA PRO A 36 14.21 15.00 2.42
C PRO A 36 13.91 13.98 3.52
N LYS A 37 14.73 12.93 3.64
CA LYS A 37 14.50 11.83 4.58
C LYS A 37 15.67 11.54 5.51
N GLU A 38 15.37 10.97 6.67
CA GLU A 38 16.33 10.44 7.64
C GLU A 38 15.99 9.02 8.06
N HIS A 39 17.02 8.24 8.38
CA HIS A 39 16.91 6.87 8.88
C HIS A 39 17.62 6.79 10.24
N GLN A 40 16.87 6.50 11.30
CA GLN A 40 17.40 6.40 12.66
C GLN A 40 17.26 4.98 13.20
N LYS A 41 18.25 4.52 13.96
CA LYS A 41 18.26 3.21 14.64
C LYS A 41 18.27 3.40 16.14
N PHE A 42 17.25 2.87 16.80
CA PHE A 42 17.15 2.83 18.25
C PHE A 42 17.48 1.44 18.74
N PHE A 43 18.65 1.28 19.35
CA PHE A 43 19.10 -0.01 19.87
C PHE A 43 18.45 -0.30 21.22
N ILE A 44 17.89 -1.50 21.36
CA ILE A 44 17.23 -1.97 22.58
C ILE A 44 17.81 -3.33 22.97
N ILE A 45 17.97 -3.59 24.26
CA ILE A 45 18.28 -4.94 24.74
C ILE A 45 16.94 -5.65 24.96
N SER A 46 16.66 -6.66 24.13
CA SER A 46 15.42 -7.45 24.30
C SER A 46 15.54 -8.29 25.57
N VAL A 47 14.66 -8.04 26.55
CA VAL A 47 14.58 -8.87 27.77
C VAL A 47 14.12 -10.30 27.48
N ILE A 48 13.39 -10.51 26.38
CA ILE A 48 12.90 -11.84 25.96
C ILE A 48 14.01 -12.65 25.30
N GLN A 49 14.79 -12.01 24.42
CA GLN A 49 15.79 -12.69 23.60
C GLN A 49 17.22 -12.55 24.15
N ALA A 50 17.40 -11.81 25.25
CA ALA A 50 18.68 -11.48 25.90
C ALA A 50 19.76 -11.00 24.91
N LYS A 51 19.34 -10.29 23.84
CA LYS A 51 20.23 -9.78 22.78
C LYS A 51 19.87 -8.35 22.40
N VAL A 52 20.87 -7.63 21.89
CA VAL A 52 20.67 -6.32 21.28
C VAL A 52 19.84 -6.49 20.00
N SER A 53 18.76 -5.75 19.92
CA SER A 53 17.92 -5.54 18.75
C SER A 53 17.87 -4.05 18.44
N TYR A 54 17.21 -3.66 17.35
CA TYR A 54 16.97 -2.25 17.07
C TYR A 54 15.61 -2.04 16.43
N ILE A 55 15.06 -0.84 16.67
CA ILE A 55 13.88 -0.30 15.97
C ILE A 55 14.40 0.69 14.93
N LEU A 56 13.88 0.61 13.71
CA LEU A 56 14.12 1.61 12.66
C LEU A 56 13.04 2.68 12.73
N LEU A 57 13.45 3.94 12.64
CA LEU A 57 12.58 5.08 12.44
C LEU A 57 12.97 5.77 11.14
N ASP A 58 12.09 5.69 10.16
CA ASP A 58 12.22 6.40 8.89
C ASP A 58 11.41 7.69 8.98
N ILE A 59 12.06 8.83 8.78
CA ILE A 59 11.48 10.17 8.89
C ILE A 59 11.51 10.81 7.51
N LEU A 60 10.39 11.33 7.05
CA LEU A 60 10.28 12.14 5.84
C LEU A 60 9.88 13.56 6.24
N PHE A 61 10.70 14.54 5.89
CA PHE A 61 10.48 15.95 6.22
C PHE A 61 9.67 16.62 5.12
N GLU A 62 8.34 16.50 5.20
CA GLU A 62 7.43 17.14 4.27
C GLU A 62 6.11 17.57 4.92
N GLU A 63 5.35 18.39 4.19
CA GLU A 63 3.96 18.67 4.54
C GLU A 63 3.14 17.39 4.40
N ASN A 64 2.24 17.16 5.36
CA ASN A 64 1.42 15.97 5.37
C ASN A 64 0.42 15.99 4.20
N LEU A 65 0.51 15.00 3.31
CA LEU A 65 -0.31 14.86 2.11
C LEU A 65 -1.61 14.09 2.34
N TYR A 66 -1.79 13.47 3.51
CA TYR A 66 -3.02 12.78 3.84
C TYR A 66 -4.13 13.80 4.11
N VAL A 67 -5.22 13.70 3.33
CA VAL A 67 -6.31 14.70 3.38
C VAL A 67 -7.12 14.65 4.67
N GLN A 68 -7.01 13.56 5.44
CA GLN A 68 -7.67 13.39 6.72
C GLN A 68 -6.82 12.55 7.67
N LEU A 69 -6.72 13.03 8.91
CA LEU A 69 -6.04 12.39 10.02
C LEU A 69 -7.04 12.12 11.14
N GLN A 70 -6.70 11.18 12.01
CA GLN A 70 -7.41 10.93 13.25
C GLN A 70 -6.42 10.83 14.41
N GLU A 71 -6.89 11.23 15.58
CA GLU A 71 -6.18 11.01 16.83
C GLU A 71 -6.72 9.76 17.50
N VAL A 72 -5.83 8.83 17.83
CA VAL A 72 -6.18 7.58 18.51
C VAL A 72 -5.32 7.40 19.74
N GLU A 73 -5.98 6.99 20.81
CA GLU A 73 -5.32 6.61 22.05
C GLU A 73 -4.62 5.26 21.88
N ILE A 74 -3.33 5.19 22.25
CA ILE A 74 -2.59 3.94 22.29
C ILE A 74 -3.13 3.10 23.45
N GLN A 75 -4.07 2.21 23.14
CA GLN A 75 -4.54 1.17 24.05
C GLN A 75 -4.01 -0.18 23.57
N LEU A 76 -3.10 -0.78 24.34
CA LEU A 76 -2.47 -2.06 23.98
C LEU A 76 -2.85 -3.14 24.99
N PRO A 77 -3.51 -4.23 24.58
CA PRO A 77 -3.91 -5.33 25.49
C PRO A 77 -2.73 -5.97 26.24
N LEU A 78 -1.51 -5.81 25.72
CA LEU A 78 -0.29 -6.43 26.23
C LEU A 78 0.62 -5.44 27.00
N LEU A 79 0.28 -4.14 27.06
CA LEU A 79 1.07 -3.14 27.79
C LEU A 79 0.20 -2.45 28.84
N SER A 80 0.64 -2.51 30.10
CA SER A 80 0.11 -1.65 31.15
C SER A 80 0.87 -0.33 31.12
N LEU A 81 0.23 0.74 30.66
CA LEU A 81 0.78 2.09 30.74
C LEU A 81 0.69 2.55 32.21
N VAL A 82 1.82 2.93 32.82
CA VAL A 82 1.90 3.20 34.26
C VAL A 82 1.39 4.61 34.62
N ASP A 83 1.45 5.58 33.70
CA ASP A 83 1.28 6.99 34.06
C ASP A 83 0.31 7.80 33.19
N LYS A 84 0.46 7.80 31.86
CA LYS A 84 -0.39 8.60 30.95
C LYS A 84 -0.78 7.81 29.71
N SER A 85 -2.05 7.95 29.38
CA SER A 85 -2.57 7.70 28.03
C SER A 85 -1.74 8.50 27.01
N THR A 86 -1.20 7.80 26.01
CA THR A 86 -0.48 8.41 24.90
C THR A 86 -1.39 8.37 23.68
N SER A 87 -1.69 9.52 23.09
CA SER A 87 -2.38 9.58 21.80
C SER A 87 -1.40 9.75 20.65
N VAL A 88 -1.79 9.27 19.47
CA VAL A 88 -1.05 9.46 18.22
C VAL A 88 -1.99 9.93 17.13
N VAL A 89 -1.50 10.85 16.31
CA VAL A 89 -2.20 11.29 15.10
C VAL A 89 -1.69 10.48 13.92
N TYR A 90 -2.60 9.84 13.19
CA TYR A 90 -2.24 9.08 12.01
C TYR A 90 -3.34 9.16 10.94
N PRO A 91 -3.05 8.78 9.68
CA PRO A 91 -4.02 8.83 8.59
C PRO A 91 -5.18 7.88 8.85
N ILE A 92 -6.39 8.30 8.48
CA ILE A 92 -7.54 7.38 8.48
C ILE A 92 -7.31 6.24 7.45
N LEU A 93 -8.15 5.21 7.55
CA LEU A 93 -8.07 4.02 6.71
C LEU A 93 -8.02 4.31 5.21
N GLU A 94 -8.91 5.17 4.71
CA GLU A 94 -8.99 5.52 3.29
C GLU A 94 -7.74 6.26 2.80
N CYS A 95 -7.15 7.09 3.65
CA CYS A 95 -5.90 7.78 3.37
C CYS A 95 -4.74 6.76 3.27
N LEU A 96 -4.69 5.77 4.16
CA LEU A 96 -3.72 4.67 4.04
C LEU A 96 -3.90 3.88 2.74
N LEU A 97 -5.15 3.60 2.34
CA LEU A 97 -5.43 2.89 1.10
C LEU A 97 -4.94 3.68 -0.13
N GLY A 98 -5.17 5.00 -0.17
CA GLY A 98 -4.72 5.86 -1.28
C GLY A 98 -3.19 5.89 -1.42
N ASP A 99 -2.47 5.98 -0.31
CA ASP A 99 -1.02 5.89 -0.27
C ASP A 99 -0.50 4.52 -0.72
N LYS A 100 -1.05 3.43 -0.14
CA LYS A 100 -0.68 2.06 -0.52
C LYS A 100 -0.95 1.76 -1.99
N LEU A 101 -2.03 2.29 -2.55
CA LEU A 101 -2.34 2.19 -3.97
C LEU A 101 -1.26 2.90 -4.80
N THR A 102 -0.90 4.12 -4.43
CA THR A 102 0.18 4.91 -5.07
C THR A 102 1.54 4.21 -4.97
N ALA A 103 1.79 3.47 -3.90
CA ALA A 103 3.01 2.70 -3.71
C ALA A 103 3.06 1.39 -4.54
N PHE A 104 1.91 0.89 -5.00
CA PHE A 104 1.77 -0.30 -5.86
C PHE A 104 1.67 0.09 -7.35
N ALA A 105 2.64 0.87 -7.83
CA ALA A 105 2.75 1.32 -9.22
C ALA A 105 4.23 1.33 -9.65
N PRO A 106 4.81 0.18 -10.02
CA PRO A 106 6.26 -0.02 -10.14
C PRO A 106 6.94 0.68 -11.33
N HIS A 107 6.20 1.10 -12.36
CA HIS A 107 6.75 1.81 -13.53
C HIS A 107 6.71 3.33 -13.37
N THR A 108 5.85 3.84 -12.49
CA THR A 108 5.60 5.28 -12.33
C THR A 108 6.12 5.76 -10.98
N THR A 109 5.45 5.40 -9.88
CA THR A 109 5.78 5.76 -8.50
C THR A 109 6.25 4.52 -7.71
N GLY A 110 6.00 4.47 -6.40
CA GLY A 110 6.07 3.23 -5.62
C GLY A 110 7.40 2.47 -5.62
N ILE A 111 7.33 1.16 -5.48
CA ILE A 111 8.52 0.30 -5.46
C ILE A 111 8.80 -0.21 -6.89
N GLN A 112 9.91 0.25 -7.50
CA GLN A 112 10.26 -0.10 -8.87
C GLN A 112 10.74 -1.56 -9.03
N PHE A 113 10.44 -2.15 -10.18
CA PHE A 113 11.05 -3.40 -10.63
C PHE A 113 12.57 -3.28 -10.80
N GLY A 114 13.26 -4.42 -10.71
CA GLY A 114 14.71 -4.52 -10.90
C GLY A 114 15.52 -3.88 -9.76
N LYS A 115 14.90 -3.60 -8.60
CA LYS A 115 15.56 -3.00 -7.43
C LYS A 115 15.79 -3.99 -6.28
N SER A 116 15.57 -5.28 -6.50
CA SER A 116 15.62 -6.31 -5.45
C SER A 116 14.67 -5.98 -4.27
N LYS A 117 13.50 -5.43 -4.60
CA LYS A 117 12.44 -5.04 -3.65
C LYS A 117 11.12 -5.74 -3.93
N GLU A 118 11.16 -6.90 -4.58
CA GLU A 118 10.01 -7.73 -4.91
C GLU A 118 9.11 -8.04 -3.71
N LEU A 119 9.69 -8.28 -2.53
CA LEU A 119 8.94 -8.47 -1.29
C LEU A 119 8.15 -7.21 -0.91
N GLU A 120 8.73 -6.03 -1.09
CA GLU A 120 8.08 -4.77 -0.76
C GLU A 120 6.94 -4.45 -1.74
N ILE A 121 7.08 -4.80 -3.03
CA ILE A 121 5.98 -4.74 -4.01
C ILE A 121 4.82 -5.65 -3.55
N ALA A 122 5.12 -6.89 -3.18
CA ALA A 122 4.12 -7.84 -2.72
C ALA A 122 3.41 -7.39 -1.42
N LYS A 123 4.14 -6.74 -0.50
CA LYS A 123 3.55 -6.13 0.69
C LYS A 123 2.58 -5.00 0.34
N GLN A 124 2.92 -4.11 -0.60
CA GLN A 124 1.97 -3.06 -1.02
C GLN A 124 0.68 -3.67 -1.59
N LEU A 125 0.78 -4.70 -2.44
CA LEU A 125 -0.39 -5.41 -2.97
C LEU A 125 -1.27 -6.01 -1.87
N PHE A 126 -0.65 -6.64 -0.87
CA PHE A 126 -1.37 -7.22 0.25
C PHE A 126 -2.08 -6.14 1.08
N ASP A 127 -1.38 -5.06 1.41
CA ASP A 127 -1.92 -3.94 2.17
C ASP A 127 -3.10 -3.28 1.43
N VAL A 128 -2.97 -3.04 0.11
CA VAL A 128 -4.08 -2.51 -0.73
C VAL A 128 -5.31 -3.40 -0.62
N ALA A 129 -5.14 -4.72 -0.76
CA ALA A 129 -6.27 -5.66 -0.70
C ALA A 129 -6.92 -5.71 0.69
N ALA A 130 -6.11 -5.71 1.75
CA ALA A 130 -6.62 -5.73 3.13
C ALA A 130 -7.37 -4.44 3.48
N LEU A 131 -6.84 -3.29 3.10
CA LEU A 131 -7.48 -1.98 3.31
C LEU A 131 -8.71 -1.80 2.43
N PHE A 132 -8.68 -2.31 1.20
CA PHE A 132 -9.82 -2.29 0.28
C PHE A 132 -11.04 -2.94 0.93
N ASP A 133 -10.89 -4.07 1.63
CA ASP A 133 -12.01 -4.83 2.22
C ASP A 133 -12.78 -4.06 3.30
N ILE A 134 -12.13 -3.12 3.97
CA ILE A 134 -12.70 -2.38 5.10
C ILE A 134 -12.92 -0.89 4.82
N SER A 135 -12.47 -0.38 3.67
CA SER A 135 -12.67 1.04 3.29
C SER A 135 -14.09 1.30 2.80
N GLU A 136 -14.61 2.50 3.00
CA GLU A 136 -15.97 2.84 2.55
C GLU A 136 -16.00 4.05 1.63
N ASN A 137 -15.11 5.02 1.85
CA ASN A 137 -15.15 6.31 1.16
C ASN A 137 -14.06 6.43 0.08
N ILE A 138 -14.39 6.02 -1.14
CA ILE A 138 -13.46 6.10 -2.28
C ILE A 138 -12.98 7.53 -2.58
N ARG A 139 -13.74 8.58 -2.26
CA ARG A 139 -13.31 9.96 -2.50
C ARG A 139 -12.09 10.34 -1.67
N LEU A 140 -11.99 9.85 -0.44
CA LEU A 140 -10.81 10.09 0.42
C LEU A 140 -9.59 9.30 -0.07
N VAL A 141 -9.82 8.11 -0.61
CA VAL A 141 -8.79 7.31 -1.30
C VAL A 141 -8.25 8.07 -2.50
N THR A 142 -9.15 8.55 -3.39
CA THR A 142 -8.79 9.32 -4.59
C THR A 142 -8.02 10.60 -4.23
N ALA A 143 -8.54 11.41 -3.30
CA ALA A 143 -7.90 12.67 -2.96
C ALA A 143 -6.49 12.48 -2.36
N THR A 144 -6.32 11.43 -1.54
CA THR A 144 -5.00 11.07 -0.99
C THR A 144 -4.06 10.54 -2.06
N HIS A 145 -4.55 9.63 -2.91
CA HIS A 145 -3.79 9.12 -4.05
C HIS A 145 -3.30 10.27 -4.93
N ASP A 146 -4.17 11.21 -5.31
CA ASP A 146 -3.80 12.31 -6.21
C ASP A 146 -2.74 13.23 -5.60
N ALA A 147 -2.85 13.53 -4.30
CA ALA A 147 -1.87 14.34 -3.58
C ALA A 147 -0.49 13.66 -3.52
N ILE A 148 -0.44 12.37 -3.15
CA ILE A 148 0.80 11.61 -3.01
C ILE A 148 1.41 11.30 -4.37
N ALA A 149 0.61 10.83 -5.34
CA ALA A 149 1.08 10.49 -6.68
C ALA A 149 1.69 11.70 -7.38
N SER A 150 1.06 12.88 -7.29
CA SER A 150 1.61 14.11 -7.87
C SER A 150 2.99 14.45 -7.28
N LYS A 151 3.14 14.29 -5.95
CA LYS A 151 4.40 14.56 -5.26
C LYS A 151 5.49 13.55 -5.62
N GLU A 152 5.15 12.27 -5.63
CA GLU A 152 6.07 11.17 -5.98
C GLU A 152 6.56 11.26 -7.42
N LEU A 153 5.67 11.58 -8.38
CA LEU A 153 6.06 11.83 -9.77
C LEU A 153 7.04 13.00 -9.88
N ALA A 154 6.81 14.09 -9.15
CA ALA A 154 7.71 15.23 -9.10
C ALA A 154 9.08 14.87 -8.50
N TYR A 155 9.13 14.08 -7.42
CA TYR A 155 10.39 13.56 -6.85
C TYR A 155 11.17 12.69 -7.83
N ARG A 156 10.47 12.02 -8.75
CA ARG A 156 11.08 11.19 -9.81
C ARG A 156 11.45 11.96 -11.07
N GLY A 157 11.03 13.22 -11.17
CA GLY A 157 11.20 14.03 -12.38
C GLY A 157 10.35 13.55 -13.56
N LEU A 158 9.30 12.75 -13.32
CA LEU A 158 8.37 12.24 -14.33
C LEU A 158 7.22 13.23 -14.55
N ASN A 159 7.57 14.45 -14.93
CA ASN A 159 6.62 15.57 -15.03
C ASN A 159 5.66 15.45 -16.24
N GLU A 160 5.94 14.53 -17.16
CA GLU A 160 5.10 14.18 -18.30
C GLU A 160 3.94 13.26 -17.92
N LEU A 161 4.04 12.58 -16.78
CA LEU A 161 3.00 11.70 -16.26
C LEU A 161 2.08 12.44 -15.29
N ASN A 162 0.88 11.93 -15.14
CA ASN A 162 -0.11 12.40 -14.18
C ASN A 162 -0.59 11.26 -13.27
N THR A 163 -1.47 11.59 -12.32
CA THR A 163 -1.95 10.62 -11.33
C THR A 163 -2.74 9.47 -11.96
N GLN A 164 -3.38 9.66 -13.12
CA GLN A 164 -4.06 8.59 -13.85
C GLN A 164 -3.07 7.58 -14.45
N ASP A 165 -1.87 8.00 -14.85
CA ASP A 165 -0.82 7.10 -15.33
C ASP A 165 -0.36 6.15 -14.22
N VAL A 166 -0.33 6.64 -12.97
CA VAL A 166 -0.03 5.83 -11.78
C VAL A 166 -1.10 4.76 -11.54
N LEU A 167 -2.38 5.13 -11.63
CA LEU A 167 -3.49 4.17 -11.53
C LEU A 167 -3.47 3.14 -12.66
N LEU A 168 -3.11 3.55 -13.88
CA LEU A 168 -3.00 2.66 -15.02
C LEU A 168 -1.84 1.67 -14.84
N ASP A 169 -0.71 2.10 -14.28
CA ASP A 169 0.40 1.24 -13.90
C ASP A 169 -0.01 0.21 -12.82
N THR A 170 -0.72 0.65 -11.77
CA THR A 170 -1.32 -0.25 -10.78
C THR A 170 -2.25 -1.28 -11.45
N PHE A 171 -3.16 -0.83 -12.30
CA PHE A 171 -4.11 -1.69 -13.01
C PHE A 171 -3.38 -2.73 -13.88
N ASN A 172 -2.40 -2.30 -14.67
CA ASN A 172 -1.62 -3.16 -15.56
C ASN A 172 -0.79 -4.18 -14.76
N THR A 173 -0.16 -3.75 -13.67
CA THR A 173 0.59 -4.62 -12.77
C THR A 173 -0.33 -5.67 -12.12
N ALA A 174 -1.52 -5.28 -11.69
CA ALA A 174 -2.51 -6.21 -11.16
C ALA A 174 -3.01 -7.20 -12.23
N CYS A 175 -3.27 -6.74 -13.45
CA CYS A 175 -3.62 -7.62 -14.57
C CYS A 175 -2.50 -8.61 -14.89
N LEU A 176 -1.22 -8.20 -14.83
CA LEU A 176 -0.08 -9.08 -15.06
C LEU A 176 -0.08 -10.26 -14.07
N ILE A 177 -0.41 -10.01 -12.79
CA ILE A 177 -0.60 -11.05 -11.78
C ILE A 177 -1.80 -11.94 -12.13
N GLY A 178 -2.95 -11.34 -12.41
CA GLY A 178 -4.20 -12.04 -12.72
C GLY A 178 -4.11 -12.96 -13.94
N THR A 179 -3.43 -12.52 -15.00
CA THR A 179 -3.23 -13.31 -16.22
C THR A 179 -2.10 -14.32 -16.12
N ARG A 180 -1.38 -14.34 -14.98
CA ARG A 180 -0.17 -15.15 -14.75
C ARG A 180 0.92 -14.86 -15.79
N GLY A 181 1.18 -13.59 -16.02
CA GLY A 181 2.20 -13.13 -16.97
C GLY A 181 1.70 -12.96 -18.40
N ASN A 182 2.54 -12.34 -19.22
CA ASN A 182 2.45 -12.29 -20.68
C ASN A 182 3.87 -12.40 -21.28
N LEU A 183 3.99 -12.53 -22.60
CA LEU A 183 5.30 -12.74 -23.25
C LEU A 183 6.19 -11.49 -23.19
N GLN A 184 5.61 -10.30 -23.04
CA GLN A 184 6.30 -9.03 -23.03
C GLN A 184 6.88 -8.68 -21.65
N ALA A 185 6.32 -9.24 -20.57
CA ALA A 185 6.66 -8.90 -19.18
C ALA A 185 7.07 -10.13 -18.35
N VAL A 186 7.80 -11.07 -18.96
CA VAL A 186 8.23 -12.32 -18.29
C VAL A 186 9.10 -12.03 -17.05
N GLY A 187 10.02 -11.05 -17.15
CA GLY A 187 10.90 -10.68 -16.04
C GLY A 187 10.16 -10.05 -14.86
N GLU A 188 9.30 -9.07 -15.15
CA GLU A 188 8.46 -8.41 -14.13
C GLU A 188 7.51 -9.40 -13.46
N TYR A 189 6.90 -10.29 -14.24
CA TYR A 189 6.05 -11.33 -13.68
C TYR A 189 6.84 -12.28 -12.76
N GLN A 190 8.07 -12.64 -13.11
CA GLN A 190 8.92 -13.46 -12.24
C GLN A 190 9.27 -12.72 -10.94
N GLU A 191 9.58 -11.42 -11.02
CA GLU A 191 9.83 -10.59 -9.84
C GLU A 191 8.61 -10.54 -8.91
N LEU A 192 7.40 -10.38 -9.46
CA LEU A 192 6.15 -10.45 -8.69
C LEU A 192 5.95 -11.82 -8.03
N VAL A 193 6.18 -12.91 -8.76
CA VAL A 193 6.09 -14.29 -8.21
C VAL A 193 7.07 -14.50 -7.06
N ASP A 194 8.30 -14.01 -7.19
CA ASP A 194 9.33 -14.12 -6.16
C ASP A 194 8.95 -13.32 -4.91
N GLY A 195 8.42 -12.10 -5.09
CA GLY A 195 7.88 -11.27 -4.01
C GLY A 195 6.74 -11.95 -3.26
N ILE A 196 5.75 -12.48 -3.98
CA ILE A 196 4.61 -13.22 -3.43
C ILE A 196 5.08 -14.44 -2.63
N SER A 197 6.08 -15.17 -3.13
CA SER A 197 6.67 -16.33 -2.43
C SER A 197 7.32 -15.92 -1.10
N LYS A 198 8.08 -14.82 -1.10
CA LYS A 198 8.74 -14.28 0.11
C LYS A 198 7.75 -13.75 1.14
N LEU A 199 6.67 -13.12 0.69
CA LEU A 199 5.64 -12.55 1.57
C LEU A 199 5.02 -13.60 2.51
N ARG A 200 4.99 -14.88 2.11
CA ARG A 200 4.47 -15.98 2.93
C ARG A 200 5.07 -16.03 4.35
N GLY A 201 6.34 -15.67 4.52
CA GLY A 201 7.00 -15.65 5.83
C GLY A 201 6.58 -14.49 6.76
N PHE A 202 5.83 -13.52 6.24
CA PHE A 202 5.42 -12.30 6.96
C PHE A 202 3.93 -12.30 7.31
N ILE A 203 3.15 -13.27 6.82
CA ILE A 203 1.72 -13.35 7.11
C ILE A 203 1.51 -14.08 8.43
N TYR A 204 0.88 -13.39 9.38
CA TYR A 204 0.66 -13.87 10.75
C TYR A 204 -0.16 -15.18 10.81
N SER A 205 -1.18 -15.31 9.97
CA SER A 205 -2.07 -16.47 9.94
C SER A 205 -2.61 -16.75 8.55
N GLY A 206 -2.65 -18.03 8.17
CA GLY A 206 -3.14 -18.49 6.87
C GLY A 206 -2.03 -18.81 5.86
N ASN A 207 -2.40 -19.43 4.74
CA ASN A 207 -1.49 -19.67 3.62
C ASN A 207 -1.68 -18.57 2.57
N PHE A 208 -0.64 -17.78 2.31
CA PHE A 208 -0.60 -16.89 1.14
C PHE A 208 -0.15 -17.69 -0.08
N SER A 209 -1.07 -17.94 -1.00
CA SER A 209 -0.79 -18.65 -2.24
C SER A 209 -0.78 -17.68 -3.44
N PRO A 210 -0.30 -18.12 -4.61
CA PRO A 210 -0.50 -17.35 -5.84
C PRO A 210 -1.97 -17.01 -6.11
N ASP A 211 -2.92 -17.86 -5.69
CA ASP A 211 -4.35 -17.58 -5.85
C ASP A 211 -4.84 -16.48 -4.89
N SER A 212 -4.28 -16.42 -3.66
CA SER A 212 -4.49 -15.30 -2.74
C SER A 212 -3.99 -13.99 -3.34
N ALA A 213 -2.81 -14.01 -3.97
CA ALA A 213 -2.24 -12.84 -4.62
C ALA A 213 -3.07 -12.38 -5.84
N ILE A 214 -3.63 -13.30 -6.61
CA ILE A 214 -4.57 -12.98 -7.71
C ILE A 214 -5.82 -12.28 -7.18
N LEU A 215 -6.36 -12.73 -6.04
CA LEU A 215 -7.48 -12.03 -5.40
C LEU A 215 -7.09 -10.61 -4.96
N CYS A 216 -5.93 -10.45 -4.34
CA CYS A 216 -5.41 -9.13 -3.94
C CYS A 216 -5.26 -8.20 -5.15
N ALA A 217 -4.67 -8.71 -6.24
CA ALA A 217 -4.51 -7.99 -7.49
C ALA A 217 -5.86 -7.59 -8.10
N SER A 218 -6.87 -8.46 -8.07
CA SER A 218 -8.19 -8.13 -8.60
C SER A 218 -8.85 -6.95 -7.87
N LYS A 219 -8.65 -6.84 -6.55
CA LYS A 219 -9.14 -5.71 -5.72
C LYS A 219 -8.39 -4.42 -6.06
N ALA A 220 -7.06 -4.48 -6.19
CA ALA A 220 -6.24 -3.35 -6.62
C ALA A 220 -6.63 -2.84 -8.02
N ALA A 221 -6.83 -3.76 -8.98
CA ALA A 221 -7.29 -3.42 -10.33
C ALA A 221 -8.67 -2.76 -10.31
N THR A 222 -9.60 -3.28 -9.50
CA THR A 222 -10.94 -2.71 -9.34
C THR A 222 -10.88 -1.31 -8.77
N LEU A 223 -10.12 -1.10 -7.69
CA LEU A 223 -9.98 0.21 -7.08
C LEU A 223 -9.38 1.23 -8.06
N ALA A 224 -8.31 0.86 -8.77
CA ALA A 224 -7.72 1.72 -9.80
C ALA A 224 -8.73 2.09 -10.90
N ALA A 225 -9.50 1.11 -11.39
CA ALA A 225 -10.53 1.34 -12.40
C ALA A 225 -11.64 2.29 -11.93
N LEU A 226 -12.12 2.12 -10.69
CA LEU A 226 -13.12 2.98 -10.09
C LEU A 226 -12.63 4.43 -9.98
N ILE A 227 -11.39 4.64 -9.52
CA ILE A 227 -10.81 5.98 -9.40
C ILE A 227 -10.59 6.61 -10.79
N LEU A 228 -10.07 5.84 -11.76
CA LEU A 228 -9.91 6.30 -13.15
C LEU A 228 -11.22 6.78 -13.79
N LYS A 229 -12.35 6.19 -13.39
CA LYS A 229 -13.68 6.56 -13.86
C LYS A 229 -14.45 7.48 -12.92
N GLN A 230 -13.80 7.97 -11.85
CA GLN A 230 -14.39 8.88 -10.87
C GLN A 230 -15.67 8.32 -10.23
N GLU A 231 -15.71 7.00 -10.03
CA GLU A 231 -16.81 6.33 -9.36
C GLU A 231 -16.85 6.70 -7.88
N ASN A 232 -18.06 6.72 -7.31
CA ASN A 232 -18.28 7.19 -5.93
C ASN A 232 -18.49 6.06 -4.92
N THR A 233 -18.50 4.80 -5.37
CA THR A 233 -18.79 3.64 -4.54
C THR A 233 -17.78 2.54 -4.76
N ILE A 234 -17.37 1.89 -3.68
CA ILE A 234 -16.51 0.71 -3.75
C ILE A 234 -17.36 -0.51 -4.08
N ILE A 235 -17.02 -1.19 -5.17
CA ILE A 235 -17.68 -2.43 -5.58
C ILE A 235 -17.32 -3.56 -4.60
N ARG A 236 -18.34 -4.35 -4.19
CA ARG A 236 -18.20 -5.50 -3.30
C ARG A 236 -18.66 -6.78 -3.97
N PHE A 237 -17.99 -7.88 -3.65
CA PHE A 237 -18.41 -9.20 -4.07
C PHE A 237 -19.44 -9.77 -3.10
N GLU A 238 -20.55 -10.28 -3.64
CA GLU A 238 -21.57 -10.99 -2.87
C GLU A 238 -21.43 -12.49 -3.06
N LYS A 239 -21.36 -13.23 -1.95
CA LYS A 239 -21.26 -14.69 -1.99
C LYS A 239 -22.53 -15.30 -2.59
N GLY A 240 -22.37 -16.13 -3.60
CA GLY A 240 -23.49 -16.80 -4.28
C GLY A 240 -23.96 -16.11 -5.56
N LEU A 241 -23.32 -15.00 -5.96
CA LEU A 241 -23.55 -14.35 -7.25
C LEU A 241 -23.31 -15.33 -8.40
N ASP A 242 -24.26 -15.44 -9.33
CA ASP A 242 -24.12 -16.26 -10.53
C ASP A 242 -23.27 -15.54 -11.59
N LEU A 243 -22.07 -16.06 -11.83
CA LEU A 243 -21.10 -15.55 -12.81
C LEU A 243 -21.05 -16.39 -14.09
N SER A 244 -21.97 -17.36 -14.26
CA SER A 244 -21.93 -18.33 -15.35
C SER A 244 -21.95 -17.66 -16.72
N ALA A 245 -22.84 -16.68 -16.92
CA ALA A 245 -23.02 -15.94 -18.16
C ALA A 245 -21.94 -14.88 -18.45
N TRP A 246 -21.15 -14.47 -17.44
CA TRP A 246 -20.20 -13.37 -17.57
C TRP A 246 -19.00 -13.77 -18.42
N ASN A 247 -18.61 -13.00 -19.42
CA ASN A 247 -17.48 -13.35 -20.27
C ASN A 247 -16.60 -12.12 -20.56
N ILE A 248 -15.29 -12.31 -20.54
CA ILE A 248 -14.32 -11.28 -20.95
C ILE A 248 -13.91 -11.59 -22.40
N PRO A 249 -14.49 -10.94 -23.42
CA PRO A 249 -14.18 -11.21 -24.82
C PRO A 249 -12.83 -10.62 -25.26
N ASN A 250 -12.40 -9.52 -24.61
CA ASN A 250 -11.19 -8.79 -24.97
C ASN A 250 -9.95 -9.70 -24.93
N PRO A 251 -9.23 -9.90 -26.07
CA PRO A 251 -8.09 -10.81 -26.16
C PRO A 251 -6.94 -10.50 -25.20
N ASN A 252 -6.79 -9.24 -24.80
CA ASN A 252 -5.74 -8.82 -23.86
C ASN A 252 -6.01 -9.36 -22.44
N TYR A 253 -7.27 -9.64 -22.11
CA TYR A 253 -7.71 -9.98 -20.76
C TYR A 253 -8.45 -11.33 -20.67
N ASN A 254 -8.76 -11.98 -21.79
CA ASN A 254 -9.59 -13.20 -21.82
C ASN A 254 -9.00 -14.38 -21.02
N LYS A 255 -7.70 -14.38 -20.71
CA LYS A 255 -7.05 -15.35 -19.81
C LYS A 255 -7.67 -15.34 -18.42
N LEU A 256 -8.21 -14.20 -17.98
CA LEU A 256 -8.89 -14.03 -16.69
C LEU A 256 -10.18 -14.87 -16.61
N ASN A 257 -10.79 -15.27 -17.73
CA ASN A 257 -11.94 -16.18 -17.72
C ASN A 257 -11.64 -17.52 -17.03
N LYS A 258 -10.36 -17.93 -16.95
CA LYS A 258 -9.95 -19.13 -16.19
C LYS A 258 -10.29 -19.01 -14.69
N LEU A 259 -10.26 -17.79 -14.15
CA LEU A 259 -10.54 -17.51 -12.75
C LEU A 259 -11.99 -17.79 -12.38
N LYS A 260 -12.93 -17.73 -13.32
CA LYS A 260 -14.36 -18.01 -13.05
C LYS A 260 -14.56 -19.35 -12.33
N LYS A 261 -13.73 -20.36 -12.64
CA LYS A 261 -13.80 -21.69 -11.99
C LYS A 261 -12.95 -21.80 -10.72
N THR A 262 -11.77 -21.19 -10.70
CA THR A 262 -10.77 -21.41 -9.63
C THR A 262 -10.85 -20.37 -8.52
N ASN A 263 -11.26 -19.14 -8.86
CA ASN A 263 -11.36 -18.00 -7.96
C ASN A 263 -12.45 -17.03 -8.47
N PRO A 264 -13.74 -17.34 -8.26
CA PRO A 264 -14.86 -16.57 -8.78
C PRO A 264 -14.92 -15.14 -8.24
N GLU A 265 -14.47 -14.90 -7.01
CA GLU A 265 -14.36 -13.56 -6.43
C GLU A 265 -13.33 -12.71 -7.19
N ALA A 266 -12.14 -13.27 -7.46
CA ALA A 266 -11.14 -12.55 -8.26
C ALA A 266 -11.62 -12.30 -9.69
N PHE A 267 -12.33 -13.27 -10.29
CA PHE A 267 -12.96 -13.08 -11.60
C PHE A 267 -13.96 -11.94 -11.59
N PHE A 268 -14.84 -11.89 -10.58
CA PHE A 268 -15.82 -10.81 -10.42
C PHE A 268 -15.14 -9.44 -10.40
N PHE A 269 -14.11 -9.26 -9.57
CA PHE A 269 -13.41 -7.99 -9.45
C PHE A 269 -12.72 -7.58 -10.75
N PHE A 270 -11.97 -8.48 -11.39
CA PHE A 270 -11.37 -8.18 -12.69
C PHE A 270 -12.41 -7.85 -13.77
N TYR A 271 -13.52 -8.60 -13.82
CA TYR A 271 -14.61 -8.32 -14.75
C TYR A 271 -15.16 -6.91 -14.52
N ARG A 272 -15.48 -6.55 -13.28
CA ARG A 272 -15.99 -5.22 -12.92
C ARG A 272 -14.99 -4.10 -13.23
N ALA A 273 -13.71 -4.32 -12.98
CA ALA A 273 -12.65 -3.38 -13.33
C ALA A 273 -12.63 -3.12 -14.85
N LEU A 274 -12.69 -4.18 -15.65
CA LEU A 274 -12.70 -4.10 -17.12
C LEU A 274 -14.00 -3.48 -17.66
N GLU A 275 -15.16 -3.85 -17.11
CA GLU A 275 -16.46 -3.24 -17.42
C GLU A 275 -16.43 -1.73 -17.16
N THR A 276 -15.96 -1.32 -15.97
CA THR A 276 -15.80 0.09 -15.59
C THR A 276 -14.92 0.84 -16.58
N LEU A 277 -13.81 0.22 -17.03
CA LEU A 277 -12.90 0.82 -18.01
C LEU A 277 -13.40 0.76 -19.46
N GLY A 278 -14.58 0.21 -19.73
CA GLY A 278 -15.11 0.03 -21.09
C GLY A 278 -14.32 -0.99 -21.91
N GLN A 279 -13.66 -1.95 -21.26
CA GLN A 279 -12.90 -3.03 -21.90
C GLN A 279 -13.74 -4.29 -22.16
N ILE A 280 -15.01 -4.27 -21.75
CA ILE A 280 -16.02 -5.29 -22.02
C ILE A 280 -17.19 -4.56 -22.68
N GLU A 281 -17.46 -4.88 -23.95
CA GLU A 281 -18.68 -4.45 -24.62
C GLU A 281 -19.80 -5.41 -24.24
N ASN A 282 -20.97 -4.85 -23.88
CA ASN A 282 -22.19 -5.61 -23.61
C ASN A 282 -22.80 -6.18 -24.90
#